data_AF-M3CQH0-F1
#
_entry.id   AF-M3CQH0-F1
#
_cell.length_a   1.000
_cell.length_b   1.000
_cell.length_c   1.000
_cell.angle_alpha   90.00
_cell.angle_beta   90.00
_cell.angle_gamma   90.00
#
_symmetry.space_group_name_H-M   'P 1'
#
loop_
_entity.id
_entity.type
_entity.pdbx_description
1 polymer ?
#
loop_
_entity_poly.entity_id
_entity_poly.type
_entity_poly.pdbx_seq_one_letter_code
_entity_poly.pdbx_strand_id
1 'polypeptide(L)'
;QSLAPDVALPEPAADAQSKLRTVTAVRSVQRSGDAWAVTVAAQYTDGTVRYFAVPVAADARGASFAVTGAPGAVAGPARAAVPASPYTVHVPSDGALSSTVGEFFGAYLTGTGEVDRYLAPGVKLTPVSPAPYSAVVVREVSAVEEAAAAGQVPADGTEVRVLVQAEARGGAGRWPLAYELALTARSGRWDVAALEAGTVQGGGAR
;
A
#
# COMPACT_ATOMS: atom_id res chain seq x y z
N GLN A 1 26.91 -20.61 19.83
CA GLN A 1 27.77 -21.09 18.73
C GLN A 1 27.72 -20.04 17.63
N SER A 2 28.87 -19.65 17.05
CA SER A 2 28.86 -18.74 15.90
C SER A 2 28.27 -19.45 14.68
N LEU A 3 27.39 -18.78 13.94
CA LEU A 3 26.87 -19.26 12.66
C LEU A 3 27.84 -18.99 11.50
N ALA A 4 28.96 -18.32 11.76
CA ALA A 4 29.98 -17.95 10.77
C ALA A 4 31.38 -18.21 11.35
N PRO A 5 31.71 -19.46 11.75
CA PRO A 5 32.91 -19.74 12.53
C PRO A 5 34.21 -19.38 11.78
N ASP A 6 34.21 -19.49 10.45
CA ASP A 6 35.39 -19.27 9.59
C ASP A 6 35.35 -17.94 8.84
N VAL A 7 34.41 -17.05 9.18
CA VAL A 7 34.28 -15.74 8.52
C VAL A 7 34.99 -14.68 9.36
N ALA A 8 35.97 -14.02 8.75
CA ALA A 8 36.66 -12.89 9.38
C ALA A 8 35.66 -11.76 9.70
N LEU A 9 35.64 -11.34 10.97
CA LEU A 9 34.86 -10.18 11.40
C LEU A 9 35.65 -8.89 11.13
N PRO A 10 34.97 -7.79 10.74
CA PRO A 10 35.63 -6.51 10.58
C PRO A 10 36.15 -6.01 11.93
N GLU A 11 37.33 -5.39 11.94
CA GLU A 11 37.83 -4.63 13.08
C GLU A 11 37.10 -3.28 13.13
N PRO A 12 36.31 -3.00 14.19
CA PRO A 12 35.63 -1.72 14.30
C PRO A 12 36.64 -0.58 14.50
N ALA A 13 36.46 0.53 13.78
CA ALA A 13 37.18 1.77 14.10
C ALA A 13 36.82 2.25 15.52
N ALA A 14 37.72 2.97 16.18
CA ALA A 14 37.54 3.40 17.57
C ALA A 14 36.29 4.27 17.82
N ASP A 15 35.81 4.96 16.79
CA ASP A 15 34.62 5.80 16.79
C ASP A 15 33.43 5.17 16.03
N ALA A 16 33.56 3.91 15.60
CA ALA A 16 32.51 3.21 14.88
C ALA A 16 31.30 2.97 15.79
N GLN A 17 30.22 3.72 15.55
CA GLN A 17 28.92 3.40 16.14
C GLN A 17 28.13 2.50 15.20
N SER A 18 27.61 1.39 15.72
CA SER A 18 26.68 0.55 14.96
C SER A 18 25.37 1.30 14.76
N LYS A 19 25.21 1.86 13.55
CA LYS A 19 23.98 2.52 13.11
C LYS A 19 22.99 1.52 12.51
N LEU A 20 23.20 0.22 12.66
CA LEU A 20 22.33 -0.79 12.10
C LEU A 20 21.03 -0.87 12.93
N ARG A 21 19.89 -0.67 12.27
CA ARG A 21 18.58 -0.74 12.90
C ARG A 21 17.96 -2.13 12.78
N THR A 22 17.94 -2.68 11.57
CA THR A 22 17.39 -4.02 11.32
C THR A 22 18.05 -4.64 10.09
N VAL A 23 18.00 -5.97 10.02
CA VAL A 23 18.45 -6.77 8.88
C VAL A 23 17.34 -7.74 8.51
N THR A 24 16.89 -7.70 7.26
CA THR A 24 15.80 -8.57 6.77
C THR A 24 16.29 -9.35 5.56
N ALA A 25 16.04 -10.66 5.52
CA ALA A 25 16.25 -11.45 4.31
C ALA A 25 15.19 -11.08 3.28
N VAL A 26 15.61 -10.65 2.09
CA VAL A 26 14.71 -10.22 1.00
C VAL A 26 14.68 -11.20 -0.17
N ARG A 27 15.67 -12.10 -0.25
CA ARG A 27 15.75 -13.15 -1.27
C ARG A 27 16.64 -14.29 -0.81
N SER A 28 16.24 -15.53 -1.06
CA SER A 28 17.07 -16.72 -0.86
C SER A 28 17.10 -17.53 -2.14
N VAL A 29 18.29 -17.89 -2.61
CA VAL A 29 18.46 -18.73 -3.79
C VAL A 29 19.46 -19.83 -3.55
N GLN A 30 19.03 -21.06 -3.78
CA GLN A 30 19.90 -22.23 -3.82
C GLN A 30 20.78 -22.15 -5.07
N ARG A 31 22.09 -22.27 -4.89
CA ARG A 31 23.07 -22.28 -5.99
C ARG A 31 23.32 -23.70 -6.46
N SER A 32 23.63 -24.60 -5.53
CA SER A 32 23.89 -26.01 -5.80
C SER A 32 23.89 -26.80 -4.48
N GLY A 33 23.26 -27.97 -4.45
CA GLY A 33 23.29 -28.83 -3.24
C GLY A 33 22.82 -28.08 -1.99
N ASP A 34 23.66 -28.05 -0.97
CA ASP A 34 23.44 -27.35 0.30
C ASP A 34 23.81 -25.85 0.26
N ALA A 35 24.34 -25.33 -0.85
CA ALA A 35 24.79 -23.95 -0.97
C ALA A 35 23.67 -22.98 -1.39
N TRP A 36 23.58 -21.87 -0.66
CA TRP A 36 22.61 -20.80 -0.81
C TRP A 36 23.31 -19.44 -0.88
N ALA A 37 22.66 -18.50 -1.57
CA ALA A 37 22.94 -17.08 -1.44
C ALA A 37 21.69 -16.39 -0.88
N VAL A 38 21.81 -15.82 0.31
CA VAL A 38 20.76 -15.06 0.98
C VAL A 38 21.06 -13.58 0.82
N THR A 39 20.22 -12.84 0.11
CA THR A 39 20.31 -11.39 0.04
C THR A 39 19.60 -10.77 1.24
N VAL A 40 20.32 -10.00 2.02
CA VAL A 40 19.79 -9.26 3.16
C VAL A 40 19.76 -7.76 2.87
N ALA A 41 18.72 -7.08 3.35
CA ALA A 41 18.63 -5.64 3.39
C ALA A 41 19.01 -5.16 4.79
N ALA A 42 20.13 -4.46 4.91
CA ALA A 42 20.58 -3.83 6.14
C ALA A 42 20.07 -2.38 6.17
N GLN A 43 19.12 -2.11 7.06
CA GLN A 43 18.57 -0.78 7.27
C GLN A 43 19.29 -0.10 8.42
N TYR A 44 19.76 1.12 8.18
CA TYR A 44 20.45 1.94 9.17
C TYR A 44 19.50 2.93 9.84
N THR A 45 19.91 3.47 10.98
CA THR A 45 19.12 4.44 11.78
C THR A 45 18.86 5.75 11.04
N ASP A 46 19.70 6.10 10.06
CA ASP A 46 19.52 7.26 9.17
C ASP A 46 18.60 6.99 7.97
N GLY A 47 18.04 5.79 7.86
CA GLY A 47 17.14 5.38 6.77
C GLY A 47 17.85 4.80 5.54
N THR A 48 19.19 4.84 5.49
CA THR A 48 19.96 4.20 4.42
C THR A 48 19.69 2.69 4.41
N VAL A 49 19.58 2.11 3.21
CA VAL A 49 19.48 0.66 3.03
C VAL A 49 20.63 0.19 2.14
N ARG A 50 21.37 -0.82 2.59
CA ARG A 50 22.40 -1.51 1.80
C ARG A 50 22.06 -2.98 1.68
N TYR A 51 22.42 -3.59 0.56
CA TYR A 51 22.12 -4.99 0.28
C TYR A 51 23.39 -5.82 0.22
N PHE A 52 23.35 -6.98 0.84
CA PHE A 52 24.48 -7.91 0.89
C PHE A 52 24.01 -9.32 0.53
N ALA A 53 24.77 -10.00 -0.33
CA ALA A 53 24.61 -11.43 -0.55
C ALA A 53 25.49 -12.19 0.43
N VAL A 54 24.86 -12.98 1.31
CA VAL A 54 25.50 -13.82 2.31
C VAL A 54 25.54 -15.25 1.78
N PRO A 55 26.74 -15.84 1.56
CA PRO A 55 26.85 -17.24 1.18
C PRO A 55 26.59 -18.13 2.40
N VAL A 56 25.71 -19.11 2.25
CA VAL A 56 25.24 -19.98 3.32
C VAL A 56 25.28 -21.44 2.86
N ALA A 57 25.78 -22.35 3.69
CA ALA A 57 25.50 -23.77 3.57
C ALA A 57 24.38 -24.13 4.54
N ALA A 58 23.36 -24.83 4.08
CA ALA A 58 22.22 -25.24 4.89
C ALA A 58 21.91 -26.73 4.69
N ASP A 59 21.50 -27.41 5.75
CA ASP A 59 21.07 -28.80 5.62
C ASP A 59 19.84 -28.94 4.71
N ALA A 60 19.55 -30.18 4.29
CA ALA A 60 18.45 -30.47 3.37
C ALA A 60 17.05 -30.05 3.89
N ARG A 61 16.89 -29.82 5.20
CA ARG A 61 15.64 -29.39 5.82
C ARG A 61 15.63 -27.90 6.15
N GLY A 62 16.73 -27.19 5.92
CA GLY A 62 16.95 -25.81 6.34
C GLY A 62 16.95 -25.61 7.86
N ALA A 63 17.11 -26.69 8.64
CA ALA A 63 17.03 -26.65 10.11
C ALA A 63 18.33 -26.14 10.75
N SER A 64 19.45 -26.34 10.07
CA SER A 64 20.77 -25.84 10.44
C SER A 64 21.45 -25.18 9.24
N PHE A 65 22.23 -24.13 9.51
CA PHE A 65 22.99 -23.43 8.49
C PHE A 65 24.26 -22.80 9.06
N ALA A 66 25.24 -22.57 8.18
CA ALA A 66 26.45 -21.84 8.45
C ALA A 66 26.74 -20.84 7.31
N VAL A 67 27.19 -19.65 7.66
CA VAL A 67 27.73 -18.68 6.71
C VAL A 67 29.13 -19.15 6.30
N THR A 68 29.31 -19.35 5.01
CA THR A 68 30.52 -19.99 4.46
C THR A 68 31.55 -19.01 3.92
N GLY A 69 31.28 -17.70 4.01
CA GLY A 69 32.18 -16.67 3.53
C GLY A 69 31.71 -15.26 3.83
N ALA A 70 32.57 -14.29 3.55
CA ALA A 70 32.25 -12.88 3.74
C ALA A 70 31.07 -12.44 2.87
N PRO A 71 30.21 -11.53 3.37
CA PRO A 71 29.12 -10.97 2.58
C PRO A 71 29.65 -10.08 1.45
N GLY A 72 29.06 -10.21 0.25
CA GLY A 72 29.33 -9.31 -0.88
C GLY A 72 28.29 -8.21 -0.98
N ALA A 73 28.70 -6.95 -1.14
CA ALA A 73 27.77 -5.85 -1.44
C ALA A 73 27.15 -6.04 -2.83
N VAL A 74 25.83 -5.90 -2.92
CA VAL A 74 25.07 -6.09 -4.16
C VAL A 74 24.07 -4.94 -4.37
N ALA A 75 23.58 -4.80 -5.61
CA ALA A 75 22.46 -3.91 -5.88
C ALA A 75 21.19 -4.38 -5.15
N GLY A 76 20.35 -3.43 -4.73
CA GLY A 76 19.02 -3.74 -4.23
C GLY A 76 18.07 -4.26 -5.31
N PRO A 77 16.88 -4.76 -4.94
CA PRO A 77 15.85 -5.13 -5.89
C PRO A 77 15.52 -3.98 -6.84
N ALA A 78 15.43 -4.28 -8.13
CA ALA A 78 14.98 -3.31 -9.11
C ALA A 78 13.49 -2.98 -8.90
N ARG A 79 13.10 -1.75 -9.23
CA ARG A 79 11.69 -1.36 -9.27
C ARG A 79 11.00 -2.15 -10.39
N ALA A 80 9.88 -2.80 -10.06
CA ALA A 80 9.02 -3.39 -11.09
C ALA A 80 8.35 -2.30 -11.92
N ALA A 81 8.14 -2.56 -13.22
CA ALA A 81 7.27 -1.71 -14.02
C ALA A 81 5.84 -1.79 -13.45
N VAL A 82 5.25 -0.63 -13.16
CA VAL A 82 3.86 -0.52 -12.72
C VAL A 82 3.05 -0.07 -13.93
N PRO A 83 1.94 -0.74 -14.28
CA PRO A 83 1.04 -0.28 -15.34
C PRO A 83 0.56 1.14 -15.07
N ALA A 84 0.26 1.88 -16.14
CA ALA A 84 -0.39 3.18 -15.99
C ALA A 84 -1.78 3.01 -15.35
N SER A 85 -2.15 3.94 -14.46
CA SER A 85 -3.47 3.97 -13.85
C SER A 85 -4.55 4.23 -14.91
N PRO A 86 -5.69 3.52 -14.88
CA PRO A 86 -6.83 3.82 -15.75
C PRO A 86 -7.59 5.07 -15.32
N TYR A 87 -7.34 5.60 -14.12
CA TYR A 87 -8.01 6.78 -13.56
C TYR A 87 -7.37 8.07 -14.07
N THR A 88 -7.69 8.45 -15.31
CA THR A 88 -7.07 9.59 -16.00
C THR A 88 -7.91 10.85 -16.01
N VAL A 89 -9.20 10.75 -15.67
CA VAL A 89 -10.15 11.87 -15.70
C VAL A 89 -10.12 12.59 -14.35
N HIS A 90 -9.91 13.91 -14.34
CA HIS A 90 -9.98 14.69 -13.11
C HIS A 90 -11.43 15.05 -12.76
N VAL A 91 -11.86 14.74 -11.53
CA VAL A 91 -13.21 15.08 -11.07
C VAL A 91 -13.16 16.41 -10.30
N PRO A 92 -14.01 17.40 -10.63
CA PRO A 92 -14.05 18.67 -9.92
C PRO A 92 -14.32 18.50 -8.42
N SER A 93 -13.52 19.14 -7.58
CA SER A 93 -13.62 19.02 -6.12
C SER A 93 -14.92 19.59 -5.54
N ASP A 94 -15.55 20.52 -6.23
CA ASP A 94 -16.83 21.16 -5.88
C ASP A 94 -18.05 20.50 -6.57
N GLY A 95 -17.82 19.44 -7.35
CA GLY A 95 -18.88 18.71 -8.04
C GLY A 95 -19.71 17.80 -7.13
N ALA A 96 -20.92 17.47 -7.58
CA ALA A 96 -21.86 16.61 -6.85
C ALA A 96 -21.28 15.23 -6.47
N LEU A 97 -20.43 14.65 -7.33
CA LEU A 97 -19.74 13.39 -7.06
C LEU A 97 -18.78 13.54 -5.88
N SER A 98 -17.87 14.52 -5.94
CA SER A 98 -16.89 14.79 -4.88
C SER A 98 -17.55 15.08 -3.52
N SER A 99 -18.65 15.84 -3.51
CA SER A 99 -19.45 16.08 -2.30
C SER A 99 -20.00 14.78 -1.72
N THR A 100 -20.62 13.94 -2.56
CA THR A 100 -21.18 12.64 -2.14
C THR A 100 -20.09 11.73 -1.56
N VAL A 101 -18.93 11.65 -2.22
CA VAL A 101 -17.77 10.88 -1.77
C VAL A 101 -17.26 11.37 -0.42
N GLY A 102 -17.16 12.69 -0.24
CA GLY A 102 -16.75 13.30 1.03
C GLY A 102 -17.69 12.96 2.19
N GLU A 103 -18.99 13.10 1.97
CA GLU A 103 -20.02 12.77 2.97
C GLU A 103 -20.04 11.28 3.31
N PHE A 104 -19.96 10.42 2.29
CA PHE A 104 -19.84 8.97 2.46
C PHE A 104 -18.62 8.59 3.31
N PHE A 105 -17.42 9.11 2.99
CA PHE A 105 -16.22 8.81 3.78
C PHE A 105 -16.27 9.39 5.19
N GLY A 106 -16.94 10.52 5.38
CA GLY A 106 -17.28 11.04 6.71
C GLY A 106 -18.01 9.98 7.53
N ALA A 107 -19.13 9.45 7.01
CA ALA A 107 -19.89 8.41 7.70
C ALA A 107 -19.12 7.08 7.84
N TYR A 108 -18.46 6.63 6.77
CA TYR A 108 -17.81 5.32 6.71
C TYR A 108 -16.58 5.21 7.62
N LEU A 109 -15.76 6.25 7.71
CA LEU A 109 -14.46 6.20 8.40
C LEU A 109 -14.47 6.81 9.79
N THR A 110 -15.40 7.71 10.09
CA THR A 110 -15.51 8.36 11.42
C THR A 110 -16.67 7.82 12.25
N GLY A 111 -17.58 7.05 11.64
CA GLY A 111 -18.80 6.57 12.28
C GLY A 111 -19.84 7.66 12.56
N THR A 112 -19.64 8.89 12.06
CA THR A 112 -20.62 9.97 12.23
C THR A 112 -21.68 9.94 11.12
N GLY A 113 -22.91 9.61 11.48
CA GLY A 113 -24.03 9.51 10.54
C GLY A 113 -24.26 8.10 10.01
N GLU A 114 -25.12 7.98 9.01
CA GLU A 114 -25.58 6.71 8.47
C GLU A 114 -24.97 6.45 7.09
N VAL A 115 -24.12 5.43 6.98
CA VAL A 115 -23.49 5.04 5.70
C VAL A 115 -24.52 4.62 4.66
N ASP A 116 -25.57 3.91 5.08
CA ASP A 116 -26.62 3.39 4.20
C ASP A 116 -27.29 4.45 3.32
N ARG A 117 -27.30 5.72 3.76
CA ARG A 117 -27.86 6.83 3.00
C ARG A 117 -27.11 7.09 1.69
N TYR A 118 -25.83 6.75 1.62
CA TYR A 118 -24.99 6.98 0.44
C TYR A 118 -24.87 5.75 -0.45
N LEU A 119 -25.44 4.61 -0.06
CA LEU A 119 -25.31 3.36 -0.79
C LEU A 119 -26.40 3.21 -1.85
N ALA A 120 -26.04 2.56 -2.96
CA ALA A 120 -27.02 2.16 -3.97
C ALA A 120 -27.98 1.10 -3.40
N PRO A 121 -29.23 1.00 -3.90
CA PRO A 121 -30.18 0.00 -3.44
C PRO A 121 -29.61 -1.42 -3.47
N GLY A 122 -29.74 -2.15 -2.36
CA GLY A 122 -29.24 -3.52 -2.23
C GLY A 122 -27.76 -3.65 -1.85
N VAL A 123 -27.00 -2.54 -1.89
CA VAL A 123 -25.61 -2.51 -1.42
C VAL A 123 -25.60 -2.42 0.11
N LYS A 124 -24.73 -3.21 0.74
CA LYS A 124 -24.52 -3.19 2.19
C LYS A 124 -23.06 -2.95 2.47
N LEU A 125 -22.77 -1.93 3.26
CA LEU A 125 -21.42 -1.62 3.71
C LEU A 125 -21.48 -1.19 5.18
N THR A 126 -20.73 -1.89 6.03
CA THR A 126 -20.65 -1.55 7.45
C THR A 126 -19.57 -0.49 7.67
N PRO A 127 -19.85 0.61 8.40
CA PRO A 127 -18.82 1.59 8.77
C PRO A 127 -17.65 0.93 9.51
N VAL A 128 -16.46 1.53 9.40
CA VAL A 128 -15.27 1.07 10.13
C VAL A 128 -15.52 1.21 11.63
N SER A 129 -15.39 0.10 12.36
CA SER A 129 -15.66 0.03 13.81
C SER A 129 -14.59 -0.78 14.56
N PRO A 130 -14.07 -0.27 15.71
CA PRO A 130 -14.31 1.08 16.25
C PRO A 130 -13.75 2.16 15.32
N ALA A 131 -14.40 3.34 15.27
CA ALA A 131 -13.97 4.44 14.39
C ALA A 131 -12.57 4.94 14.77
N PRO A 132 -11.54 4.75 13.93
CA PRO A 132 -10.16 5.09 14.26
C PRO A 132 -9.84 6.57 13.97
N TYR A 133 -10.74 7.27 13.26
CA TYR A 133 -10.55 8.62 12.76
C TYR A 133 -11.63 9.56 13.27
N SER A 134 -11.23 10.80 13.58
CA SER A 134 -12.13 11.88 14.00
C SER A 134 -12.56 12.79 12.85
N ALA A 135 -11.84 12.77 11.73
CA ALA A 135 -12.16 13.55 10.53
C ALA A 135 -11.54 12.94 9.27
N VAL A 136 -12.15 13.20 8.12
CA VAL A 136 -11.63 12.84 6.80
C VAL A 136 -11.80 14.01 5.84
N VAL A 137 -10.80 14.23 4.98
CA VAL A 137 -10.85 15.22 3.89
C VAL A 137 -10.49 14.51 2.60
N VAL A 138 -11.37 14.57 1.60
CA VAL A 138 -11.06 14.15 0.23
C VAL A 138 -10.09 15.16 -0.38
N ARG A 139 -8.96 14.67 -0.90
CA ARG A 139 -7.89 15.48 -1.48
C ARG A 139 -8.00 15.54 -2.98
N GLU A 140 -8.24 14.39 -3.60
CA GLU A 140 -8.35 14.26 -5.04
C GLU A 140 -9.29 13.12 -5.38
N VAL A 141 -10.05 13.30 -6.46
CA VAL A 141 -10.85 12.26 -7.07
C VAL A 141 -10.48 12.20 -8.55
N SER A 142 -10.11 11.01 -9.01
CA SER A 142 -9.84 10.73 -10.43
C SER A 142 -10.77 9.63 -10.90
N ALA A 143 -11.27 9.70 -12.13
CA ALA A 143 -12.22 8.75 -12.69
C ALA A 143 -11.67 8.05 -13.93
N VAL A 144 -12.33 6.96 -14.31
CA VAL A 144 -12.12 6.35 -15.64
C VAL A 144 -13.07 6.97 -16.66
N GLU A 145 -14.32 7.18 -16.28
CA GLU A 145 -15.39 7.66 -17.16
C GLU A 145 -15.54 9.20 -17.09
N GLU A 146 -15.62 9.86 -18.26
CA GLU A 146 -15.78 11.32 -18.38
C GLU A 146 -17.05 11.87 -17.71
N ALA A 147 -18.10 11.04 -17.59
CA ALA A 147 -19.33 11.43 -16.93
C ALA A 147 -19.12 11.86 -15.46
N ALA A 148 -18.06 11.37 -14.81
CA ALA A 148 -17.69 11.79 -13.46
C ALA A 148 -17.23 13.25 -13.39
N ALA A 149 -16.64 13.79 -14.47
CA ALA A 149 -16.14 15.16 -14.54
C ALA A 149 -17.22 16.21 -14.83
N ALA A 150 -18.48 15.79 -15.02
CA ALA A 150 -19.57 16.69 -15.38
C ALA A 150 -19.90 17.74 -14.30
N GLY A 151 -19.44 17.58 -13.05
CA GLY A 151 -19.70 18.50 -11.92
C GLY A 151 -21.12 18.44 -11.36
N GLN A 152 -22.10 18.05 -12.17
CA GLN A 152 -23.50 17.77 -11.80
C GLN A 152 -23.81 16.27 -11.90
N VAL A 153 -24.98 15.87 -11.40
CA VAL A 153 -25.43 14.48 -11.52
C VAL A 153 -25.97 14.23 -12.93
N PRO A 154 -25.43 13.23 -13.67
CA PRO A 154 -25.91 12.88 -15.01
C PRO A 154 -27.24 12.10 -14.95
N ALA A 155 -27.67 11.56 -16.09
CA ALA A 155 -28.88 10.77 -16.18
C ALA A 155 -28.82 9.52 -15.29
N ASP A 156 -29.99 9.12 -14.78
CA ASP A 156 -30.15 7.92 -13.95
C ASP A 156 -29.60 6.67 -14.66
N GLY A 157 -28.93 5.81 -13.89
CA GLY A 157 -28.24 4.61 -14.37
C GLY A 157 -26.84 4.85 -14.92
N THR A 158 -26.35 6.09 -14.93
CA THR A 158 -24.94 6.36 -15.29
C THR A 158 -24.02 5.79 -14.22
N GLU A 159 -23.09 4.93 -14.63
CA GLU A 159 -22.09 4.31 -13.75
C GLU A 159 -20.71 4.90 -14.00
N VAL A 160 -19.95 5.12 -12.92
CA VAL A 160 -18.57 5.60 -12.97
C VAL A 160 -17.71 4.89 -11.93
N ARG A 161 -16.42 4.75 -12.22
CA ARG A 161 -15.40 4.28 -11.28
C ARG A 161 -14.45 5.41 -10.97
N VAL A 162 -14.18 5.58 -9.68
CA VAL A 162 -13.28 6.63 -9.19
C VAL A 162 -12.23 6.08 -8.25
N LEU A 163 -11.04 6.64 -8.33
CA LEU A 163 -9.99 6.54 -7.33
C LEU A 163 -10.06 7.79 -6.46
N VAL A 164 -10.21 7.59 -5.16
CA VAL A 164 -10.30 8.66 -4.16
C VAL A 164 -9.04 8.66 -3.33
N GLN A 165 -8.35 9.79 -3.28
CA GLN A 165 -7.29 10.05 -2.32
C GLN A 165 -7.85 10.89 -1.18
N ALA A 166 -7.72 10.42 0.05
CA ALA A 166 -8.22 11.09 1.24
C ALA A 166 -7.13 11.22 2.32
N GLU A 167 -7.28 12.23 3.17
CA GLU A 167 -6.50 12.38 4.40
C GLU A 167 -7.44 12.20 5.60
N ALA A 168 -7.24 11.14 6.36
CA ALA A 168 -7.92 10.93 7.63
C ALA A 168 -7.08 11.50 8.79
N ARG A 169 -7.75 11.93 9.86
CA ARG A 169 -7.12 12.37 11.11
C ARG A 169 -7.53 11.45 12.24
N GLY A 170 -6.55 10.97 13.01
CA GLY A 170 -6.77 10.13 14.19
C GLY A 170 -5.75 10.45 15.29
N GLY A 171 -5.81 9.69 16.39
CA GLY A 171 -4.99 9.97 17.59
C GLY A 171 -3.48 10.01 17.34
N ALA A 172 -2.98 9.27 16.35
CA ALA A 172 -1.55 9.22 16.01
C ALA A 172 -1.13 10.16 14.86
N GLY A 173 -2.05 10.98 14.32
CA GLY A 173 -1.74 11.96 13.28
C GLY A 173 -2.62 11.88 12.03
N ARG A 174 -2.02 12.25 10.88
CA ARG A 174 -2.68 12.29 9.57
C ARG A 174 -2.32 11.04 8.78
N TRP A 175 -3.33 10.44 8.15
CA TRP A 175 -3.20 9.18 7.42
C TRP A 175 -3.64 9.38 5.97
N PRO A 176 -2.73 9.25 4.99
CA PRO A 176 -3.13 9.19 3.59
C PRO A 176 -3.82 7.85 3.33
N LEU A 177 -5.00 7.89 2.73
CA LEU A 177 -5.80 6.74 2.37
C LEU A 177 -6.20 6.82 0.89
N ALA A 178 -6.32 5.66 0.25
CA ALA A 178 -6.78 5.55 -1.13
C ALA A 178 -7.84 4.44 -1.25
N TYR A 179 -8.89 4.72 -2.02
CA TYR A 179 -10.01 3.80 -2.25
C TYR A 179 -10.45 3.87 -3.70
N GLU A 180 -10.90 2.74 -4.24
CA GLU A 180 -11.65 2.70 -5.49
C GLU A 180 -13.14 2.58 -5.16
N LEU A 181 -13.97 3.41 -5.80
CA LEU A 181 -15.42 3.36 -5.67
C LEU A 181 -16.06 3.15 -7.04
N ALA A 182 -17.10 2.33 -7.09
CA ALA A 182 -18.09 2.39 -8.16
C ALA A 182 -19.27 3.24 -7.67
N LEU A 183 -19.74 4.18 -8.50
CA LEU A 183 -20.91 5.00 -8.21
C LEU A 183 -21.93 4.91 -9.35
N THR A 184 -23.21 5.01 -9.00
CA THR A 184 -24.31 5.12 -9.95
C THR A 184 -25.11 6.40 -9.71
N ALA A 185 -25.47 7.10 -10.77
CA ALA A 185 -26.41 8.22 -10.69
C ALA A 185 -27.84 7.68 -10.59
N ARG A 186 -28.64 8.23 -9.68
CA ARG A 186 -30.05 7.87 -9.51
C ARG A 186 -30.81 9.00 -8.85
N SER A 187 -31.97 9.37 -9.37
CA SER A 187 -32.86 10.38 -8.78
C SER A 187 -32.15 11.69 -8.42
N GLY A 188 -31.24 12.14 -9.28
CA GLY A 188 -30.51 13.41 -9.09
C GLY A 188 -29.43 13.38 -8.00
N ARG A 189 -28.97 12.19 -7.56
CA ARG A 189 -27.82 12.01 -6.67
C ARG A 189 -26.89 10.90 -7.14
N TRP A 190 -25.68 10.88 -6.60
CA TRP A 190 -24.78 9.75 -6.72
C TRP A 190 -24.99 8.79 -5.54
N ASP A 191 -24.98 7.50 -5.83
CA ASP A 191 -25.02 6.42 -4.86
C ASP A 191 -23.78 5.53 -5.02
N VAL A 192 -23.14 5.14 -3.91
CA VAL A 192 -21.99 4.23 -3.90
C VAL A 192 -22.46 2.80 -4.14
N ALA A 193 -22.02 2.22 -5.24
CA ALA A 193 -22.35 0.86 -5.65
C ALA A 193 -21.33 -0.18 -5.15
N ALA A 194 -20.06 0.21 -4.99
CA ALA A 194 -19.01 -0.65 -4.45
C ALA A 194 -17.86 0.19 -3.86
N LEU A 195 -17.10 -0.41 -2.94
CA LEU A 195 -15.87 0.14 -2.37
C LEU A 195 -14.81 -0.95 -2.32
N GLU A 196 -13.60 -0.63 -2.81
CA GLU A 196 -12.41 -1.45 -2.71
C GLU A 196 -11.27 -0.66 -2.06
N ALA A 197 -10.47 -1.34 -1.23
CA ALA A 197 -9.34 -0.78 -0.53
C ALA A 197 -8.07 -1.58 -0.84
N GLY A 198 -6.93 -0.89 -0.95
CA GLY A 198 -5.64 -1.55 -1.19
C GLY A 198 -5.50 -2.18 -2.58
N THR A 199 -6.30 -1.74 -3.56
CA THR A 199 -6.18 -2.20 -4.94
C THR A 199 -4.81 -1.81 -5.51
N VAL A 200 -4.16 -2.78 -6.13
CA VAL A 200 -2.94 -2.54 -6.90
C VAL A 200 -3.37 -1.95 -8.22
N GLN A 201 -2.99 -0.70 -8.51
CA GLN A 201 -3.16 -0.10 -9.84
C GLN A 201 -2.39 -0.97 -10.85
N GLY A 202 -3.10 -1.88 -11.52
CA GLY A 202 -2.51 -2.90 -12.39
C GLY A 202 -3.14 -4.30 -12.32
N GLY A 203 -4.27 -4.50 -11.64
CA GLY A 203 -5.02 -5.75 -11.63
C GLY A 203 -5.74 -6.04 -12.96
N GLY A 204 -5.01 -6.40 -14.00
CA GLY A 204 -5.60 -7.18 -15.10
C GLY A 204 -5.95 -8.56 -14.54
N ALA A 205 -7.23 -8.90 -14.52
CA ALA A 205 -7.72 -10.23 -14.19
C ALA A 205 -6.91 -11.30 -14.94
N ARG A 206 -6.48 -12.34 -14.22
CA ARG A 206 -6.12 -13.63 -14.82
C ARG A 206 -7.27 -14.59 -14.61
#